data_AF-A0A6L7MUW7-F1
#
_entry.id   AF-A0A6L7MUW7-F1
#
_cell.length_a   1.000
_cell.length_b   1.000
_cell.length_c   1.000
_cell.angle_alpha   90.00
_cell.angle_beta   90.00
_cell.angle_gamma   90.00
#
_symmetry.space_group_name_H-M   'P 1'
#
loop_
_entity.id
_entity.type
_entity.pdbx_description
1 polymer ?
#
loop_
_entity_poly.entity_id
_entity_poly.type
_entity_poly.pdbx_seq_one_letter_code
_entity_poly.pdbx_strand_id
1 'polypeptide(L)' 'MELCSFRVGLDQPLFLIAGPCVVESEGLALETAARLKDIAGAVDVPFIYKSSFDKANRSSHESYRGPGME' A
#
# COMPACT_ATOMS: atom_id res chain seq x y z
N MET A 1 7.71 -18.05 4.76
CA MET A 1 8.17 -16.96 5.66
C MET A 1 6.96 -16.41 6.38
N GLU A 2 7.06 -16.04 7.66
CA GLU A 2 6.00 -15.29 8.35
C GLU A 2 6.13 -13.80 8.01
N LEU A 3 5.03 -13.15 7.60
CA LEU A 3 4.96 -11.74 7.24
C LEU A 3 3.59 -11.19 7.67
N CYS A 4 3.55 -10.07 8.40
CA CYS A 4 2.30 -9.41 8.81
C CYS A 4 1.23 -10.37 9.40
N SER A 5 1.68 -11.38 10.17
CA SER A 5 0.87 -12.43 10.80
C SER A 5 0.30 -13.51 9.87
N PHE A 6 0.83 -13.69 8.66
CA PHE A 6 0.50 -14.81 7.77
C PHE A 6 1.73 -15.38 7.05
N ARG A 7 1.59 -16.59 6.48
CA ARG A 7 2.66 -17.25 5.73
C ARG A 7 2.68 -16.82 4.26
N VAL A 8 3.86 -16.50 3.76
CA VAL A 8 4.15 -16.23 2.35
C VAL A 8 5.21 -17.19 1.81
N GLY A 9 5.02 -17.64 0.57
CA GLY A 9 5.85 -18.63 -0.12
C GLY A 9 5.23 -19.00 -1.48
N LEU A 10 5.97 -19.74 -2.32
CA LEU A 10 5.47 -20.22 -3.62
C LEU A 10 4.39 -21.31 -3.48
N ASP A 11 4.31 -21.92 -2.31
CA ASP A 11 3.41 -22.98 -1.88
C ASP A 11 2.28 -22.47 -0.95
N GLN A 12 2.19 -21.15 -0.74
CA GLN A 12 1.21 -20.50 0.13
C GLN A 12 0.13 -19.78 -0.70
N PRO A 13 -1.04 -19.46 -0.10
CA PRO A 13 -2.06 -18.63 -0.76
C PRO A 13 -1.50 -17.28 -1.24
N LEU A 14 -2.08 -16.75 -2.32
CA LEU A 14 -1.75 -15.42 -2.84
C LEU A 14 -2.06 -14.35 -1.80
N PHE A 15 -1.17 -13.37 -1.65
CA PHE A 15 -1.39 -12.16 -0.87
C PHE A 15 -1.19 -10.92 -1.74
N LEU A 16 -1.79 -9.80 -1.33
CA LEU A 16 -1.78 -8.54 -2.08
C LEU A 16 -1.03 -7.45 -1.32
N ILE A 17 -0.09 -6.78 -2.00
CA ILE A 17 0.44 -5.48 -1.58
C ILE A 17 -0.14 -4.42 -2.53
N ALA A 18 -0.95 -3.49 -2.02
CA ALA A 18 -1.58 -2.46 -2.85
C ALA A 18 -1.83 -1.13 -2.12
N GLY A 19 -1.97 -0.06 -2.89
CA GLY A 19 -2.26 1.30 -2.42
C GLY A 19 -1.74 2.36 -3.40
N PRO A 20 -1.98 3.66 -3.11
CA PRO A 20 -1.53 4.76 -3.95
C PRO A 20 -0.01 4.79 -4.08
N CYS A 21 0.49 5.30 -5.22
CA CYS A 21 1.93 5.39 -5.48
C CYS A 21 2.66 6.19 -4.39
N VAL A 22 2.06 7.31 -3.96
CA VAL A 22 2.55 8.27 -2.97
C VAL A 22 1.40 8.65 -2.02
N VAL A 23 1.72 9.04 -0.78
CA VAL A 23 0.76 9.62 0.15
C VAL A 23 0.45 11.05 -0.30
N GLU A 24 -0.83 11.39 -0.42
CA GLU A 24 -1.30 12.74 -0.81
C GLU A 24 -1.96 13.46 0.37
N SER A 25 -2.70 12.73 1.21
CA SER A 25 -3.21 13.19 2.50
C SER A 25 -3.48 12.00 3.43
N GLU A 26 -3.58 12.25 4.74
CA GLU A 26 -3.98 11.24 5.73
C GLU A 26 -5.37 10.66 5.43
N GLY A 27 -6.35 11.54 5.16
CA GLY A 27 -7.73 11.13 4.85
C GLY A 27 -7.81 10.18 3.64
N LEU A 28 -7.15 10.53 2.52
CA LEU A 28 -7.12 9.68 1.33
C LEU A 28 -6.41 8.34 1.61
N ALA A 29 -5.34 8.35 2.39
CA ALA A 29 -4.61 7.13 2.75
C ALA A 29 -5.48 6.19 3.60
N LEU A 30 -6.19 6.72 4.60
CA LEU A 30 -7.10 5.95 5.46
C LEU A 30 -8.31 5.41 4.68
N GLU A 31 -8.96 6.24 3.86
CA GLU A 31 -10.09 5.83 3.02
C GLU A 31 -9.67 4.72 2.04
N THR A 32 -8.54 4.91 1.34
CA THR A 32 -8.04 3.91 0.38
C THR A 32 -7.64 2.61 1.07
N ALA A 33 -6.97 2.68 2.22
CA ALA A 33 -6.58 1.50 2.99
C ALA A 33 -7.80 0.71 3.50
N ALA A 34 -8.82 1.41 4.02
CA ALA A 34 -10.08 0.79 4.45
C ALA A 34 -10.78 0.11 3.27
N ARG A 35 -10.94 0.81 2.14
CA ARG A 35 -11.63 0.26 0.97
C ARG A 35 -10.91 -0.95 0.37
N LEU A 36 -9.57 -0.93 0.30
CA LEU A 36 -8.79 -2.08 -0.17
C LEU A 36 -8.85 -3.27 0.80
N LYS A 37 -8.85 -3.01 2.12
CA LYS A 37 -9.01 -4.06 3.13
C LYS A 37 -10.37 -4.75 3.01
N ASP A 38 -11.45 -4.00 2.83
CA ASP A 38 -12.80 -4.57 2.65
C ASP A 38 -12.88 -5.42 1.38
N ILE A 39 -12.32 -4.94 0.27
CA ILE A 39 -12.28 -5.68 -1.01
C ILE A 39 -11.47 -6.98 -0.87
N ALA A 40 -10.29 -6.93 -0.26
CA ALA A 40 -9.43 -8.10 -0.08
C ALA A 40 -10.06 -9.13 0.88
N GLY A 41 -10.70 -8.66 1.96
CA GLY A 41 -11.45 -9.50 2.89
C GLY A 41 -12.67 -10.18 2.25
N ALA A 42 -13.34 -9.53 1.30
CA ALA A 42 -14.46 -10.13 0.56
C ALA A 42 -14.06 -11.27 -0.40
N VAL A 43 -12.75 -11.50 -0.60
CA VAL A 43 -12.20 -12.58 -1.44
C VAL A 43 -11.14 -13.42 -0.72
N ASP A 44 -11.09 -13.34 0.62
CA ASP A 44 -10.15 -14.07 1.50
C ASP A 44 -8.65 -13.93 1.13
N VAL A 45 -8.24 -12.78 0.59
CA VAL A 45 -6.84 -12.49 0.23
C VAL A 45 -6.15 -11.70 1.36
N PRO A 46 -5.05 -12.21 1.96
CA PRO A 46 -4.24 -11.43 2.90
C PRO A 46 -3.70 -10.16 2.24
N PHE A 47 -3.81 -9.03 2.94
CA PHE A 47 -3.57 -7.70 2.37
C PHE A 47 -2.58 -6.88 3.21
N ILE A 48 -1.66 -6.20 2.53
CA ILE A 48 -0.74 -5.20 3.07
C ILE A 48 -0.94 -3.90 2.30
N TYR A 49 -1.36 -2.84 2.99
CA TYR A 49 -1.41 -1.50 2.42
C TYR A 49 0.01 -0.97 2.19
N LYS A 50 0.26 -0.37 1.02
CA LYS A 50 1.52 0.32 0.70
C LYS A 50 1.27 1.69 0.09
N SER A 51 1.99 2.69 0.57
CA SER A 51 2.22 3.95 -0.14
C SER A 51 3.63 4.48 0.13
N SER A 52 4.08 5.47 -0.63
CA SER A 52 5.40 6.12 -0.42
C SER A 52 5.22 7.51 0.18
N PHE A 53 6.03 7.87 1.17
CA PHE A 53 6.08 9.23 1.72
C PHE A 53 6.90 10.19 0.83
N ASP A 54 7.87 9.66 0.07
CA ASP A 54 8.67 10.37 -0.92
C ASP A 54 8.76 9.57 -2.23
N LYS A 55 8.67 10.28 -3.36
CA LYS A 55 8.85 9.73 -4.70
C LYS A 55 10.09 10.33 -5.35
N ALA A 56 11.24 9.67 -5.15
CA ALA A 56 12.52 10.10 -5.71
C ALA A 56 12.54 10.16 -7.25
N ASN A 57 11.95 9.18 -7.93
CA ASN A 57 11.93 9.08 -9.38
C ASN A 57 10.68 9.75 -9.96
N ARG A 58 10.85 10.93 -10.58
CA ARG A 58 9.77 11.77 -11.12
C ARG A 58 10.10 12.21 -12.55
N SER A 59 9.06 12.51 -13.34
CA SER A 59 9.20 13.04 -14.71
C SER A 59 9.66 14.50 -14.77
N SER A 60 9.47 15.27 -13.69
CA SER A 60 10.00 16.63 -13.53
C SER A 60 10.51 16.86 -12.10
N HIS A 61 11.46 17.78 -11.95
CA HIS A 61 11.94 18.26 -10.66
C HIS A 61 10.88 19.07 -9.89
N GLU A 62 9.85 19.59 -10.55
CA GLU A 62 8.78 20.41 -9.95
C GLU A 62 7.57 19.59 -9.47
N SER A 63 7.44 18.33 -9.89
CA SER A 63 6.27 17.49 -9.54
C SER A 63 6.16 17.26 -8.02
N TYR A 64 4.95 17.04 -7.51
CA TYR A 64 4.74 16.65 -6.11
C TYR A 64 5.54 15.38 -5.74
N ARG A 65 6.06 15.34 -4.51
CA ARG A 65 6.91 14.25 -4.00
C ARG A 65 6.23 13.34 -2.99
N GLY A 66 5.15 13.79 -2.36
CA GLY A 66 4.66 13.23 -1.10
C GLY A 66 4.93 14.18 0.08
N PRO A 67 4.48 13.84 1.30
CA PRO A 67 4.66 14.68 2.48
C PRO A 67 6.12 14.80 2.95
N GLY A 68 6.98 13.82 2.67
CA GLY A 68 8.28 13.69 3.33
C GLY A 68 8.22 12.79 4.57
N MET A 69 9.28 12.80 5.38
CA MET A 69 9.44 11.93 6.58
C MET A 69 8.92 12.57 7.88
N GLU A 70 8.58 13.85 7.85
CA GLU A 70 8.12 14.65 9.00
C GLU A 70 6.58 14.78 9.01
#